data_AF-R7P4G6-F1
#
_entry.id   AF-R7P4G6-F1
#
_cell.length_a   1.000
_cell.length_b   1.000
_cell.length_c   1.000
_cell.angle_alpha   90.00
_cell.angle_beta   90.00
_cell.angle_gamma   90.00
#
_symmetry.space_group_name_H-M   'P 1'
#
loop_
_entity.id
_entity.type
_entity.pdbx_description
1 polymer ?
#
loop_
_entity_poly.entity_id
_entity_poly.type
_entity_poly.pdbx_seq_one_letter_code
_entity_poly.pdbx_strand_id
1 'polypeptide(L)' 'MNKEEAWEKFKESGKVEDYLRYKELEKKD' A
#
# COMPACT_ATOMS: atom_id res chain seq x y z
N MET A 1 6.81 7.08 -1.50
CA MET A 1 5.48 6.51 -1.27
C MET A 1 5.46 6.05 0.16
N ASN A 2 4.79 6.80 1.01
CA ASN A 2 4.62 6.45 2.42
C ASN A 2 3.51 5.39 2.56
N LYS A 3 3.41 4.81 3.76
CA LYS A 3 2.37 3.82 4.09
C LYS A 3 0.96 4.34 3.75
N GLU A 4 0.68 5.60 4.07
CA GLU A 4 -0.62 6.23 3.81
C GLU A 4 -0.91 6.34 2.30
N GLU A 5 0.05 6.79 1.50
CA GLU A 5 -0.10 6.88 0.04
C GLU A 5 -0.35 5.49 -0.58
N ALA A 6 0.35 4.45 -0.11
CA ALA A 6 0.17 3.09 -0.61
C ALA A 6 -1.22 2.53 -0.26
N TRP A 7 -1.76 2.92 0.90
CA TRP A 7 -3.11 2.56 1.31
C TRP A 7 -4.19 3.24 0.45
N GLU A 8 -4.04 4.53 0.16
CA GLU A 8 -4.97 5.26 -0.72
C GLU A 8 -4.96 4.67 -2.13
N LYS A 9 -3.77 4.39 -2.66
CA LYS A 9 -3.63 3.76 -3.98
C LYS A 9 -4.28 2.38 -4.04
N PHE A 10 -4.18 1.58 -2.98
CA PHE A 10 -4.89 0.31 -2.90
C PHE A 10 -6.41 0.51 -2.91
N LYS A 11 -6.95 1.50 -2.19
CA LYS A 11 -8.39 1.77 -2.21
C LYS A 11 -8.89 2.19 -3.59
N GLU A 12 -8.10 2.97 -4.33
CA GLU A 12 -8.45 3.40 -5.69
C GLU A 12 -8.30 2.26 -6.71
N SER A 13 -7.22 1.49 -6.62
CA SER A 13 -6.85 0.47 -7.59
C SER A 13 -7.56 -0.87 -7.35
N GLY A 14 -7.81 -1.22 -6.08
CA GLY A 14 -8.35 -2.51 -5.65
C GLY A 14 -7.45 -3.71 -5.93
N LYS A 15 -6.24 -3.49 -6.48
CA LYS A 15 -5.32 -4.57 -6.87
C LYS A 15 -4.58 -5.13 -5.67
N VAL A 16 -4.39 -6.45 -5.67
CA VAL A 16 -3.63 -7.14 -4.63
C VAL A 16 -2.16 -6.70 -4.57
N GLU A 17 -1.60 -6.27 -5.69
CA GLU A 17 -0.22 -5.76 -5.79
C GLU A 17 -0.02 -4.49 -4.98
N ASP A 18 -0.99 -3.58 -4.99
CA ASP A 18 -0.96 -2.34 -4.19
C ASP A 18 -1.10 -2.65 -2.69
N TYR A 19 -1.90 -3.66 -2.33
CA TYR A 19 -1.99 -4.15 -0.95
C TYR A 19 -0.69 -4.76 -0.43
N LEU A 20 -0.04 -5.61 -1.24
CA LEU A 20 1.25 -6.19 -0.89
C LEU A 20 2.31 -5.11 -0.68
N ARG A 21 2.28 -4.06 -1.52
CA ARG A 21 3.19 -2.93 -1.38
C ARG A 21 2.92 -2.10 -0.12
N TYR A 22 1.66 -1.84 0.21
CA TYR A 22 1.28 -1.24 1.50
C TYR A 22 1.80 -2.08 2.68
N LYS A 23 1.62 -3.41 2.64
CA LYS A 23 2.08 -4.32 3.68
C LYS A 23 3.61 -4.38 3.81
N GLU A 24 4.33 -4.24 2.70
CA GLU A 24 5.78 -4.22 2.71
C GLU A 24 6.32 -2.92 3.34
N LEU A 25 5.66 -1.80 3.07
CA LEU A 25 5.98 -0.51 3.69
C LEU A 25 5.63 -0.49 5.19
N GLU A 26 4.53 -1.13 5.60
CA GLU A 26 4.13 -1.29 7.01
C GLU A 26 5.15 -2.05 7.86
N LYS A 27 6.00 -2.91 7.27
CA LYS A 27 7.04 -3.66 7.99
C LYS A 27 8.38 -2.93 8.09
N LYS A 28 8.59 -1.88 7.30
CA LYS A 28 9.83 -1.09 7.27
C LYS A 28 9.78 0.12 8.22
N ASP A 29 8.59 0.44 8.71
CA ASP A 29 8.31 1.39 9.79
C ASP A 29 8.25 0.65 11.13
#